data_AF-A0A3C2B012-F1
#
_entry.id   AF-A0A3C2B012-F1
#
_cell.length_a   1.000
_cell.length_b   1.000
_cell.length_c   1.000
_cell.angle_alpha   90.00
_cell.angle_beta   90.00
_cell.angle_gamma   90.00
#
_symmetry.space_group_name_H-M   'P 1'
#
loop_
_entity.id
_entity.type
_entity.pdbx_description
1 polymer ?
#
loop_
_entity_poly.entity_id
_entity_poly.type
_entity_poly.pdbx_seq_one_letter_code
_entity_poly.pdbx_strand_id
1 'polypeptide(L)'
;QARGLVAAHEAGGRIEKRLPAMRGQFEVHYTDARGGSARVPTERLGFTWMDDPADGVDVASMGAHITGTFTPSSTGDWRISLQAVGSATLRIDGDLVVDLTTPQVGASFFGLGSPEIIAIVPCEEGVARQVEVTVAVEERAQLRGLIVGAAPVVEGDTIAPAVEAA
;
A
#
# COMPACT_ATOMS: atom_id res chain seq x y z
N GLN A 1 50.16 16.35 -0.29
CA GLN A 1 49.85 14.92 -0.09
C GLN A 1 48.33 14.81 0.11
N ALA A 2 47.64 14.14 -0.81
CA ALA A 2 46.20 13.90 -0.72
C ALA A 2 45.95 12.58 0.03
N ARG A 3 45.14 12.60 1.10
CA ARG A 3 44.57 11.39 1.70
C ARG A 3 43.10 11.36 1.33
N GLY A 4 42.73 10.39 0.49
CA GLY A 4 41.34 10.08 0.17
C GLY A 4 40.64 9.47 1.38
N LEU A 5 39.53 10.09 1.78
CA LEU A 5 38.53 9.47 2.63
C LEU A 5 37.51 8.81 1.69
N VAL A 6 37.53 7.48 1.63
CA VAL A 6 36.42 6.70 1.09
C VAL A 6 35.34 6.74 2.16
N ALA A 7 34.33 7.58 1.95
CA ALA A 7 33.12 7.55 2.74
C ALA A 7 32.32 6.31 2.31
N ALA A 8 32.42 5.23 3.10
CA ALA A 8 31.46 4.15 3.04
C ALA A 8 30.12 4.69 3.58
N HIS A 9 29.16 4.86 2.69
CA HIS A 9 27.81 5.27 3.05
C HIS A 9 27.06 4.06 3.60
N GLU A 10 27.13 3.82 4.91
CA GLU A 10 26.21 2.91 5.57
C GLU A 10 24.80 3.47 5.44
N ALA A 11 23.87 2.65 4.93
CA ALA A 11 22.48 3.04 4.73
C ALA A 11 21.85 3.38 6.10
N GLY A 12 21.74 4.69 6.36
CA GLY A 12 21.19 5.24 7.59
C GLY A 12 19.80 4.67 7.89
N GLY A 13 19.61 4.29 9.16
CA GLY A 13 18.36 3.75 9.70
C GLY A 13 17.15 4.60 9.28
N ARG A 14 16.19 3.94 8.65
CA ARG A 14 14.98 4.56 8.11
C ARG A 14 13.92 4.62 9.23
N ILE A 15 13.81 5.76 9.91
CA ILE A 15 12.70 6.05 10.83
C ILE A 15 11.47 6.39 9.99
N GLU A 16 10.90 5.41 9.29
CA GLU A 16 9.60 5.60 8.63
C GLU A 16 8.50 5.04 9.52
N LYS A 17 7.56 5.90 9.93
CA LYS A 17 6.35 5.49 10.67
C LYS A 17 5.37 4.69 9.81
N ARG A 18 5.64 4.50 8.51
CA ARG A 18 4.80 3.79 7.53
C ARG A 18 5.67 3.06 6.51
N LEU A 19 5.19 1.94 5.97
CA LEU A 19 5.95 1.24 4.93
C LEU A 19 6.04 2.07 3.64
N PRO A 20 7.15 1.98 2.89
CA PRO A 20 7.26 2.59 1.58
C PRO A 20 6.23 2.00 0.63
N ALA A 21 5.66 2.84 -0.24
CA ALA A 21 4.67 2.40 -1.22
C ALA A 21 5.26 1.32 -2.13
N MET A 22 4.50 0.22 -2.29
CA MET A 22 4.85 -0.92 -3.12
C MET A 22 5.10 -0.45 -4.55
N ARG A 23 6.23 -0.91 -5.11
CA ARG A 23 6.62 -0.69 -6.51
C ARG A 23 6.46 -1.97 -7.31
N GLY A 24 6.19 -1.82 -8.59
CA GLY A 24 5.93 -2.95 -9.48
C GLY A 24 5.37 -2.48 -10.81
N GLN A 25 4.62 -3.35 -11.47
CA GLN A 25 3.86 -3.04 -12.68
C GLN A 25 2.40 -3.32 -12.38
N PHE A 26 1.56 -2.29 -12.42
CA PHE A 26 0.14 -2.42 -12.10
C PHE A 26 -0.72 -1.66 -13.10
N GLU A 27 -1.97 -2.07 -13.20
CA GLU A 27 -3.04 -1.34 -13.87
C GLU A 27 -4.16 -1.08 -12.86
N VAL A 28 -4.62 0.16 -12.81
CA VAL A 28 -5.80 0.56 -12.03
C VAL A 28 -6.98 0.63 -12.98
N HIS A 29 -8.00 -0.18 -12.73
CA HIS A 29 -9.30 -0.06 -13.34
C HIS A 29 -10.22 0.74 -12.41
N TYR A 30 -10.45 2.00 -12.75
CA TYR A 30 -11.42 2.84 -12.09
C TYR A 30 -12.82 2.57 -12.62
N THR A 31 -13.80 2.58 -11.71
CA THR A 31 -15.22 2.56 -12.03
C THR A 31 -15.94 3.52 -11.12
N ASP A 32 -16.99 4.21 -11.58
CA ASP A 32 -17.85 5.02 -10.69
C ASP A 32 -19.30 4.53 -10.65
N ALA A 33 -20.09 5.10 -9.75
CA ALA A 33 -21.50 4.75 -9.58
C ALA A 33 -22.39 5.10 -10.79
N ARG A 34 -21.90 5.95 -11.70
CA ARG A 34 -22.62 6.43 -12.90
C ARG A 34 -22.25 5.66 -14.17
N GLY A 35 -21.39 4.64 -14.04
CA GLY A 35 -20.94 3.80 -15.16
C GLY A 35 -19.70 4.33 -15.88
N GLY A 36 -19.07 5.37 -15.36
CA GLY A 36 -17.75 5.83 -15.76
C GLY A 36 -16.70 4.76 -15.53
N SER A 37 -15.73 4.62 -16.45
CA SER A 37 -14.62 3.69 -16.27
C SER A 37 -13.36 4.12 -17.01
N ALA A 38 -12.21 3.82 -16.43
CA ALA A 38 -10.91 4.10 -17.03
C ALA A 38 -9.87 3.07 -16.57
N ARG A 39 -8.86 2.81 -17.41
CA ARG A 39 -7.68 2.00 -17.07
C ARG A 39 -6.44 2.86 -17.12
N VAL A 40 -5.66 2.83 -16.05
CA VAL A 40 -4.46 3.67 -15.92
C VAL A 40 -3.30 2.79 -15.43
N PRO A 41 -2.19 2.67 -16.20
CA PRO A 41 -1.00 1.98 -15.72
C PRO A 41 -0.30 2.79 -14.63
N THR A 42 0.31 2.09 -13.68
CA THR A 42 1.10 2.70 -12.59
C THR A 42 2.22 1.76 -12.17
N GLU A 43 3.30 2.34 -11.65
CA GLU A 43 4.43 1.61 -11.10
C GLU A 43 4.50 1.67 -9.56
N ARG A 44 3.53 2.35 -8.93
CA ARG A 44 3.51 2.60 -7.48
C ARG A 44 2.11 2.61 -6.91
N LEU A 45 1.90 1.90 -5.81
CA LEU A 45 0.62 1.82 -5.10
C LEU A 45 0.53 2.82 -3.94
N GLY A 46 0.49 4.10 -4.28
CA GLY A 46 0.30 5.18 -3.31
C GLY A 46 -0.45 6.35 -3.91
N PHE A 47 -1.73 6.45 -3.59
CA PHE A 47 -2.68 7.35 -4.21
C PHE A 47 -3.34 8.26 -3.19
N THR A 48 -3.51 9.51 -3.60
CA THR A 48 -4.36 10.49 -2.96
C THR A 48 -5.17 11.15 -4.06
N TRP A 49 -6.47 10.89 -4.09
CA TRP A 49 -7.37 11.45 -5.09
C TRP A 49 -8.11 12.63 -4.47
N MET A 50 -7.85 13.82 -5.00
CA MET A 50 -8.56 15.07 -4.69
C MET A 50 -9.45 15.52 -5.85
N ASP A 51 -9.08 15.13 -7.07
CA ASP A 51 -9.80 15.38 -8.31
C ASP A 51 -10.10 14.05 -9.02
N ASP A 52 -10.86 14.12 -10.11
CA ASP A 52 -11.18 12.97 -10.95
C ASP A 52 -9.90 12.25 -11.44
N PRO A 53 -9.78 10.92 -11.24
CA PRO A 53 -8.57 10.17 -11.54
C PRO A 53 -8.36 9.96 -13.04
N ALA A 54 -9.44 10.10 -13.82
CA ALA A 54 -9.47 9.97 -15.27
C ALA A 54 -10.74 10.63 -15.82
N ASP A 55 -10.71 10.98 -17.10
CA ASP A 55 -11.87 11.55 -17.79
C ASP A 55 -13.09 10.62 -17.66
N GLY A 56 -14.20 11.18 -17.17
CA GLY A 56 -15.45 10.45 -17.03
C GLY A 56 -15.52 9.50 -15.83
N VAL A 57 -14.61 9.61 -14.86
CA VAL A 57 -14.70 8.93 -13.56
C VAL A 57 -14.81 9.98 -12.45
N ASP A 58 -15.97 10.03 -11.78
CA ASP A 58 -16.20 10.99 -10.69
C ASP A 58 -15.53 10.54 -9.38
N VAL A 59 -14.59 11.35 -8.87
CA VAL A 59 -13.89 11.11 -7.59
C VAL A 59 -14.84 10.92 -6.42
N ALA A 60 -15.98 11.59 -6.43
CA ALA A 60 -16.97 11.54 -5.36
C ALA A 60 -17.75 10.22 -5.33
N SER A 61 -17.67 9.38 -6.37
CA SER A 61 -18.38 8.09 -6.42
C SER A 61 -17.58 6.93 -7.01
N MET A 62 -16.25 7.09 -7.12
CA MET A 62 -15.39 6.03 -7.65
C MET A 62 -15.20 4.83 -6.70
N GLY A 63 -14.88 3.70 -7.30
CA GLY A 63 -14.10 2.59 -6.75
C GLY A 63 -12.90 2.30 -7.67
N ALA A 64 -12.04 1.38 -7.25
CA ALA A 64 -10.84 1.02 -8.01
C ALA A 64 -10.53 -0.46 -7.84
N HIS A 65 -10.20 -1.13 -8.94
CA HIS A 65 -9.68 -2.48 -8.95
C HIS A 65 -8.27 -2.47 -9.55
N ILE A 66 -7.27 -2.80 -8.76
CA ILE A 66 -5.86 -2.75 -9.13
C ILE A 66 -5.35 -4.16 -9.29
N THR A 67 -4.71 -4.46 -10.41
CA THR A 67 -4.05 -5.74 -10.64
C THR A 67 -2.63 -5.52 -11.14
N GLY A 68 -1.73 -6.43 -10.84
CA GLY A 68 -0.37 -6.37 -11.34
C GLY A 68 0.59 -7.22 -10.55
N THR A 69 1.88 -6.88 -10.64
CA THR A 69 2.94 -7.65 -10.01
C THR A 69 3.93 -6.79 -9.26
N PHE A 70 4.34 -7.28 -8.11
CA PHE A 70 5.50 -6.79 -7.36
C PHE A 70 6.56 -7.90 -7.31
N THR A 71 7.83 -7.53 -7.45
CA THR A 71 8.95 -8.49 -7.37
C THR A 71 9.79 -8.19 -6.13
N PRO A 72 9.83 -9.10 -5.13
CA PRO A 72 10.67 -8.97 -3.95
C PRO A 72 12.15 -8.88 -4.31
N SER A 73 12.88 -7.99 -3.63
CA SER A 73 14.33 -7.82 -3.81
C SER A 73 15.17 -8.73 -2.91
N SER A 74 14.54 -9.55 -2.07
CA SER A 74 15.21 -10.47 -1.15
C SER A 74 14.26 -11.58 -0.73
N THR A 75 14.80 -12.78 -0.53
CA THR A 75 14.06 -13.91 0.04
C THR A 75 13.85 -13.71 1.53
N GLY A 76 12.67 -14.07 2.02
CA GLY A 76 12.30 -14.01 3.44
C GLY A 76 10.92 -13.39 3.66
N ASP A 77 10.67 -12.99 4.89
CA ASP A 77 9.41 -12.37 5.28
C ASP A 77 9.35 -10.92 4.79
N TRP A 78 8.23 -10.55 4.17
CA TRP A 78 7.93 -9.19 3.77
C TRP A 78 6.74 -8.65 4.53
N ARG A 79 6.88 -7.43 5.04
CA ARG A 79 5.75 -6.66 5.56
C ARG A 79 5.01 -6.06 4.38
N ILE A 80 3.74 -6.42 4.24
CA ILE A 80 2.83 -5.85 3.27
C ILE A 80 1.75 -5.10 4.05
N SER A 81 1.50 -3.84 3.72
CA SER A 81 0.48 -3.04 4.39
C SER A 81 -0.60 -2.54 3.47
N LEU A 82 -1.78 -2.29 4.03
CA LEU A 82 -2.89 -1.63 3.35
C LEU A 82 -3.43 -0.50 4.23
N GLN A 83 -3.58 0.67 3.62
CA GLN A 83 -4.27 1.82 4.17
C GLN A 83 -5.26 2.34 3.13
N ALA A 84 -6.50 2.57 3.54
CA ALA A 84 -7.51 3.12 2.64
C ALA A 84 -8.43 4.11 3.36
N VAL A 85 -9.02 5.01 2.58
CA VAL A 85 -10.21 5.78 2.98
C VAL A 85 -11.43 5.10 2.38
N GLY A 86 -12.18 4.37 3.21
CA GLY A 86 -13.29 3.52 2.77
C GLY A 86 -12.93 2.04 2.73
N SER A 87 -13.85 1.22 2.20
CA SER A 87 -13.71 -0.23 2.17
C SER A 87 -12.69 -0.68 1.13
N ALA A 88 -11.70 -1.47 1.53
CA ALA A 88 -10.71 -2.04 0.62
C ALA A 88 -10.30 -3.46 1.02
N THR A 89 -9.85 -4.24 0.05
CA THR A 89 -9.21 -5.54 0.28
C THR A 89 -7.92 -5.64 -0.51
N LEU A 90 -6.94 -6.36 0.04
CA LEU A 90 -5.67 -6.66 -0.60
C LEU A 90 -5.47 -8.16 -0.63
N ARG A 91 -5.17 -8.69 -1.82
CA ARG A 91 -4.78 -10.08 -2.03
C ARG A 91 -3.39 -10.15 -2.65
N ILE A 92 -2.63 -11.16 -2.25
CA ILE A 92 -1.34 -11.51 -2.84
C ILE A 92 -1.45 -12.95 -3.32
N ASP A 93 -1.20 -13.19 -4.61
CA ASP A 93 -1.31 -14.50 -5.25
C ASP A 93 -2.66 -15.20 -5.01
N GLY A 94 -3.72 -14.41 -4.93
CA GLY A 94 -5.10 -14.87 -4.70
C GLY A 94 -5.49 -15.04 -3.23
N ASP A 95 -4.54 -15.01 -2.30
CA ASP A 95 -4.81 -15.10 -0.87
C ASP A 95 -5.19 -13.74 -0.29
N LEU A 96 -6.25 -13.67 0.52
CA LEU A 96 -6.67 -12.43 1.20
C LEU A 96 -5.67 -12.10 2.31
N VAL A 97 -4.90 -11.04 2.10
CA VAL A 97 -3.82 -10.62 3.02
C VAL A 97 -4.31 -9.54 4.00
N VAL A 98 -5.10 -8.58 3.52
CA VAL A 98 -5.73 -7.55 4.36
C VAL A 98 -7.18 -7.33 3.94
N ASP A 99 -8.08 -7.27 4.91
CA ASP A 99 -9.50 -6.93 4.73
C ASP A 99 -9.87 -5.68 5.55
N LEU A 100 -10.25 -4.62 4.85
CA LEU A 100 -10.76 -3.35 5.40
C LEU A 100 -12.24 -3.12 5.05
N THR A 101 -12.99 -4.16 4.66
CA THR A 101 -14.44 -4.03 4.39
C THR A 101 -15.25 -3.77 5.67
N THR A 102 -14.71 -4.14 6.83
CA THR A 102 -15.27 -3.74 8.13
C THR A 102 -14.62 -2.43 8.57
N PRO A 103 -15.39 -1.35 8.83
CA PRO A 103 -14.84 -0.06 9.24
C PRO A 103 -14.02 -0.19 10.54
N GLN A 104 -12.71 0.03 10.44
CA GLN A 104 -11.82 0.17 11.60
C GLN A 104 -11.46 1.64 11.76
N VAL A 105 -11.86 2.25 12.87
CA VAL A 105 -11.53 3.66 13.17
C VAL A 105 -10.03 3.75 13.46
N GLY A 106 -9.26 4.51 12.68
CA GLY A 106 -7.81 4.67 12.86
C GLY A 106 -7.23 5.99 12.35
N ALA A 107 -5.98 6.27 12.72
CA ALA A 107 -5.37 7.61 12.65
C ALA A 107 -4.74 8.00 11.29
N SER A 108 -5.01 7.28 10.20
CA SER A 108 -4.49 7.63 8.86
C SER A 108 -5.40 8.63 8.15
N PHE A 109 -4.89 9.35 7.13
CA PHE A 109 -5.66 10.33 6.35
C PHE A 109 -6.43 11.37 7.20
N PHE A 110 -5.74 12.10 8.07
CA PHE A 110 -6.36 13.09 8.97
C PHE A 110 -7.41 12.51 9.95
N GLY A 111 -7.31 11.22 10.28
CA GLY A 111 -8.25 10.51 11.15
C GLY A 111 -9.49 9.95 10.44
N LEU A 112 -9.49 9.97 9.10
CA LEU A 112 -10.61 9.50 8.26
C LEU A 112 -10.37 8.15 7.58
N GLY A 113 -9.14 7.63 7.60
CA GLY A 113 -8.78 6.36 6.99
C GLY A 113 -8.41 5.28 8.01
N SER A 114 -8.36 4.03 7.56
CA SER A 114 -7.99 2.90 8.42
C SER A 114 -6.61 3.08 9.07
N PRO A 115 -6.33 2.45 10.22
CA PRO A 115 -4.93 2.31 10.64
C PRO A 115 -4.14 1.54 9.56
N GLU A 116 -2.82 1.68 9.54
CA GLU A 116 -1.98 0.81 8.71
C GLU A 116 -2.08 -0.63 9.23
N ILE A 117 -2.75 -1.49 8.47
CA ILE A 117 -2.79 -2.92 8.77
C ILE A 117 -1.65 -3.57 8.01
N ILE A 118 -0.78 -4.26 8.75
CA ILE A 118 0.39 -4.95 8.24
C ILE A 118 0.15 -6.46 8.33
N ALA A 119 0.45 -7.17 7.24
CA ALA A 119 0.53 -8.61 7.19
C ALA A 119 1.95 -9.03 6.81
N ILE A 120 2.35 -10.23 7.22
CA ILE A 120 3.62 -10.83 6.84
C ILE A 120 3.38 -11.86 5.74
N VAL A 121 4.11 -11.72 4.63
CA VAL A 121 4.03 -12.61 3.48
C VAL A 121 5.43 -13.16 3.19
N PRO A 122 5.63 -14.49 3.18
CA PRO A 122 6.89 -15.08 2.73
C PRO A 122 7.05 -14.87 1.23
N CYS A 123 8.26 -14.47 0.84
CA CYS A 123 8.62 -14.11 -0.51
C CYS A 123 9.96 -14.70 -0.91
N GLU A 124 10.12 -14.96 -2.21
CA GLU A 124 11.38 -15.37 -2.81
C GLU A 124 11.93 -14.23 -3.67
N GLU A 125 13.24 -13.98 -3.58
CA GLU A 125 13.92 -12.97 -4.39
C GLU A 125 13.70 -13.21 -5.88
N GLY A 126 13.33 -12.15 -6.62
CA GLY A 126 13.15 -12.22 -8.07
C GLY A 126 11.88 -12.92 -8.54
N VAL A 127 11.09 -13.52 -7.64
CA VAL A 127 9.82 -14.19 -7.98
C VAL A 127 8.68 -13.18 -7.92
N ALA A 128 8.12 -12.84 -9.08
CA ALA A 128 6.99 -11.93 -9.17
C ALA A 128 5.76 -12.48 -8.43
N ARG A 129 5.18 -11.66 -7.55
CA ARG A 129 3.95 -11.95 -6.79
C ARG A 129 2.80 -11.17 -7.41
N GLN A 130 1.67 -11.84 -7.65
CA GLN A 130 0.45 -11.19 -8.13
C GLN A 130 -0.14 -10.34 -7.00
N VAL A 131 -0.56 -9.13 -7.32
CA VAL A 131 -1.16 -8.18 -6.38
C VAL A 131 -2.53 -7.80 -6.91
N GLU A 132 -3.53 -7.92 -6.07
CA GLU A 132 -4.90 -7.50 -6.36
C GLU A 132 -5.41 -6.61 -5.21
N VAL A 133 -5.88 -5.42 -5.55
CA VAL A 133 -6.50 -4.51 -4.58
C VAL A 133 -7.88 -4.14 -5.08
N THR A 134 -8.89 -4.27 -4.24
CA THR A 134 -10.25 -3.80 -4.56
C THR A 134 -10.66 -2.73 -3.56
N VAL A 135 -11.00 -1.56 -4.08
CA VAL A 135 -11.61 -0.44 -3.36
C VAL A 135 -13.08 -0.35 -3.78
N ALA A 136 -13.99 -0.38 -2.81
CA ALA A 136 -15.41 -0.36 -3.08
C ALA A 136 -15.86 0.97 -3.74
N VAL A 137 -16.86 0.87 -4.62
CA VAL A 137 -17.59 2.02 -5.15
C VAL A 137 -18.48 2.56 -4.04
N GLU A 138 -18.17 3.74 -3.52
CA GLU A 138 -18.90 4.39 -2.42
C GLU A 138 -19.01 5.88 -2.68
N GLU A 139 -20.15 6.52 -2.39
CA GLU A 139 -20.25 7.99 -2.45
C GLU A 139 -19.53 8.64 -1.26
N ARG A 140 -18.58 9.55 -1.51
CA ARG A 140 -17.82 10.27 -0.47
C ARG A 140 -17.45 11.68 -0.92
N ALA A 141 -17.44 12.61 0.04
CA ALA A 141 -17.52 14.03 -0.27
C ALA A 141 -16.22 14.73 -0.71
N GLN A 142 -15.00 14.18 -0.55
CA GLN A 142 -13.81 14.95 -0.96
C GLN A 142 -12.45 14.25 -1.04
N LEU A 143 -12.14 13.30 -0.15
CA LEU A 143 -10.80 12.70 -0.11
C LEU A 143 -10.89 11.19 -0.21
N ARG A 144 -10.19 10.63 -1.20
CA ARG A 144 -9.89 9.20 -1.21
C ARG A 144 -8.40 9.00 -1.16
N GLY A 145 -8.01 7.88 -0.58
CA GLY A 145 -6.61 7.50 -0.51
C GLY A 145 -6.46 6.01 -0.38
N LEU A 146 -5.38 5.52 -0.97
CA LEU A 146 -4.97 4.14 -0.92
C LEU A 146 -3.44 4.09 -0.89
N ILE A 147 -2.88 3.43 0.10
CA ILE A 147 -1.44 3.13 0.13
C ILE A 147 -1.31 1.64 0.38
N VAL A 148 -0.59 0.96 -0.50
CA VAL A 148 -0.12 -0.41 -0.26
C VAL A 148 1.37 -0.32 -0.02
N GLY A 149 1.81 -0.69 1.17
CA GLY A 149 3.22 -0.68 1.55
C GLY A 149 3.88 -2.04 1.35
N ALA A 150 5.19 -2.05 1.05
CA ALA A 150 5.97 -3.29 0.98
C ALA A 150 7.43 -3.06 1.41
N ALA A 151 7.91 -3.83 2.37
CA ALA A 151 9.34 -3.85 2.74
C ALA A 151 9.75 -5.22 3.31
N PRO A 152 11.01 -5.65 3.13
CA PRO A 152 11.51 -6.85 3.79
C PRO A 152 11.53 -6.65 5.31
N VAL A 153 11.27 -7.72 6.06
CA VAL A 153 11.55 -7.78 7.50
C VAL A 153 13.06 -7.89 7.65
N VAL A 154 13.69 -6.89 8.26
CA VAL A 154 15.13 -6.92 8.55
C VAL A 154 15.34 -7.62 9.89
N GLU A 155 16.25 -8.60 9.95
CA GLU A 155 16.63 -9.23 11.22
C GLU A 155 17.11 -8.15 12.22
N GLY A 156 16.48 -8.10 13.39
CA GLY A 156 16.68 -7.07 14.42
C GLY A 156 15.52 -6.09 14.57
N ASP A 157 14.54 -6.11 13.67
CA ASP A 157 13.37 -5.22 13.68
C ASP A 157 12.17 -5.83 14.47
N THR A 158 12.47 -6.60 15.51
CA THR A 158 11.47 -7.09 16.46
C THR A 158 11.08 -5.96 17.39
N ILE A 159 9.93 -5.33 17.14
CA ILE A 159 9.23 -4.57 18.18
C ILE A 159 8.84 -5.59 19.25
N ALA A 160 9.54 -5.58 20.39
CA ALA A 160 9.09 -6.28 21.59
C ALA A 160 7.66 -5.82 21.91
N PRO A 161 6.71 -6.72 22.27
CA PRO A 161 5.37 -6.28 22.63
C PRO A 161 5.45 -5.35 23.84
N ALA A 162 4.99 -4.11 23.67
CA ALA A 162 4.74 -3.21 24.80
C ALA A 162 3.50 -3.71 25.54
N VAL A 163 3.71 -4.66 26.46
CA VAL A 163 2.72 -5.01 27.48
C VAL A 163 2.95 -4.05 28.65
N GLU A 164 2.19 -2.95 28.64
CA GLU A 164 2.06 -2.05 29.78
C GLU A 164 1.49 -2.81 30.98
N ALA A 165 2.07 -2.51 32.14
CA ALA A 165 1.70 -3.06 33.43
C ALA A 165 0.33 -2.54 33.88
N ALA A 166 -0.46 -3.42 34.49
CA ALA A 166 -1.50 -3.07 35.46
C ALA A 166 -1.59 -4.17 36.50
#